data_AF-A0A2T7D5P3-F1
#
_entry.id   AF-A0A2T7D5P3-F1
#
_cell.length_a   1.000
_cell.length_b   1.000
_cell.length_c   1.000
_cell.angle_alpha   90.00
_cell.angle_beta   90.00
_cell.angle_gamma   90.00
#
_symmetry.space_group_name_H-M   'P 1'
#
loop_
_entity.id
_entity.type
_entity.pdbx_description
1 polymer ?
#
loop_
_entity_poly.entity_id
_entity_poly.type
_entity_poly.pdbx_seq_one_letter_code
_entity_poly.pdbx_strand_id
1 'polypeptide(L)'
;MEEYLENMRSLRSYMNDLEDAAAKRSAEEQQQRTAIEAHDADIALVRAQAKQASEVAGKLAAARAQVRVDMAEKQSRIATLDVECATLKQTLEFLHQEIASTSANLNEKRLFYRKTTETMTVKLQEQQEWLGSLKNKSTTIKPHVTTSQSKRTSIEGERDGTFNSEGSLDKLGNNVGNKHKELYTRLESAQLKIEDINSKKSTLLSEISKVKQSLNQEKNIFSGFPAVLQQMAMKSLGDEYKALQGDKAGEIEYFHSLEETISGMKGVSEPIKCRRGLDDKVELGGEAMDLS
;
A
#
# COMPACT_ATOMS: atom_id res chain seq x y z
N MET A 1 81.57 56.14 -64.32
CA MET A 1 80.79 56.94 -63.36
C MET A 1 79.31 56.56 -63.42
N GLU A 2 78.68 56.46 -64.60
CA GLU A 2 77.29 56.00 -64.79
C GLU A 2 76.99 54.65 -64.11
N GLU A 3 77.79 53.62 -64.38
CA GLU A 3 77.60 52.26 -63.88
C GLU A 3 77.65 52.17 -62.34
N TYR A 4 78.53 52.96 -61.72
CA TYR A 4 78.59 53.08 -60.27
C TYR A 4 77.31 53.70 -59.69
N LEU A 5 76.78 54.74 -60.33
CA LEU A 5 75.52 55.37 -59.93
C LEU A 5 74.32 54.43 -60.11
N GLU A 6 74.30 53.63 -61.19
CA GLU A 6 73.28 52.61 -61.43
C GLU A 6 73.31 51.51 -60.36
N ASN A 7 74.51 51.04 -59.99
CA ASN A 7 74.70 50.07 -58.91
C ASN A 7 74.23 50.63 -57.56
N MET A 8 74.50 51.90 -57.27
CA MET A 8 74.04 52.55 -56.04
C MET A 8 72.51 52.71 -55.99
N ARG A 9 71.86 53.01 -57.13
CA ARG A 9 70.38 53.03 -57.21
C ARG A 9 69.79 51.64 -57.01
N SER A 10 70.38 50.63 -57.64
CA SER A 10 69.95 49.23 -57.52
C SER A 10 70.08 48.72 -56.08
N LEU A 11 71.20 49.00 -55.41
CA LEU A 11 71.40 48.63 -54.00
C LEU A 11 70.37 49.30 -53.08
N ARG A 12 70.08 50.59 -53.30
CA ARG A 12 69.06 51.32 -52.53
C ARG A 12 67.67 50.73 -52.74
N SER A 13 67.30 50.39 -53.97
CA SER A 13 66.03 49.71 -54.26
C SER A 13 65.95 48.38 -53.53
N TYR A 14 66.99 47.55 -53.63
CA TYR A 14 67.04 46.26 -52.96
C TYR A 14 66.98 46.37 -51.43
N MET A 15 67.66 47.36 -50.83
CA MET A 15 67.56 47.63 -49.40
C MET A 15 66.13 48.01 -48.99
N ASN A 16 65.47 48.89 -49.75
CA ASN A 16 64.09 49.27 -49.49
C ASN A 16 63.14 48.06 -49.59
N ASP A 17 63.29 47.23 -50.63
CA ASP A 17 62.48 46.02 -50.80
C ASP A 17 62.68 45.04 -49.63
N LEU A 18 63.91 44.92 -49.11
CA LEU A 18 64.24 44.12 -47.94
C LEU A 18 63.60 44.68 -46.65
N GLU A 19 63.66 45.99 -46.45
CA GLU A 19 63.04 46.68 -45.32
C GLU A 19 61.52 46.51 -45.33
N ASP A 20 60.87 46.69 -46.48
CA ASP A 20 59.43 46.47 -46.66
C ASP A 20 59.05 45.01 -46.40
N ALA A 21 59.83 44.06 -46.92
CA ALA A 21 59.61 42.63 -46.68
C ALA A 21 59.85 42.24 -45.21
N ALA A 22 60.75 42.92 -44.49
CA ALA A 22 60.97 42.72 -43.06
C ALA A 22 59.82 43.30 -42.24
N ALA A 23 59.35 44.51 -42.56
CA ALA A 23 58.22 45.15 -41.90
C ALA A 23 56.93 44.33 -42.07
N LYS A 24 56.66 43.83 -43.28
CA LYS A 24 55.52 42.96 -43.54
C LYS A 24 55.57 41.67 -42.74
N ARG A 25 56.73 40.97 -42.72
CA ARG A 25 56.91 39.75 -41.92
C ARG A 25 56.75 40.01 -40.42
N SER A 26 57.26 41.14 -39.92
CA SER A 26 57.10 41.51 -38.51
C SER A 26 55.63 41.75 -38.13
N ALA A 27 54.87 42.42 -39.00
CA ALA A 27 53.43 42.62 -38.80
C ALA A 27 52.65 41.30 -38.82
N GLU A 28 52.95 40.41 -39.77
CA GLU A 28 52.35 39.07 -39.85
C GLU A 28 52.68 38.22 -38.63
N GLU A 29 53.93 38.25 -38.14
CA GLU A 29 54.34 37.54 -36.93
C GLU A 29 53.60 38.06 -35.70
N GLN A 30 53.48 39.38 -35.55
CA GLN A 30 52.75 39.98 -34.43
C GLN A 30 51.26 39.60 -34.47
N GLN A 31 50.65 39.59 -35.66
CA GLN A 31 49.27 39.14 -35.85
C GLN A 31 49.09 37.67 -35.44
N GLN A 32 50.03 36.80 -35.85
CA GLN A 32 50.01 35.38 -35.46
C GLN A 32 50.17 35.19 -33.95
N ARG A 33 51.09 35.94 -33.31
CA ARG A 33 51.29 35.91 -31.86
C ARG A 33 50.01 36.26 -31.10
N THR A 34 49.34 37.36 -31.48
CA THR A 34 48.07 37.76 -30.86
C THR A 34 46.96 36.72 -31.08
N ALA A 35 46.90 36.08 -32.25
CA ALA A 35 45.95 35.01 -32.50
C ALA A 35 46.21 33.77 -31.63
N ILE A 36 47.48 33.38 -31.46
CA ILE A 36 47.87 32.28 -30.58
C ILE A 36 47.49 32.58 -29.13
N GLU A 37 47.79 33.77 -28.63
CA GLU A 37 47.44 34.20 -27.27
C GLU A 37 45.93 34.17 -27.02
N ALA A 38 45.13 34.60 -28.00
CA ALA A 38 43.67 34.53 -27.92
C ALA A 38 43.18 33.07 -27.85
N HIS A 39 43.72 32.19 -28.70
CA HIS A 39 43.37 30.77 -28.68
C HIS A 39 43.81 30.07 -27.38
N ASP A 40 44.96 30.43 -26.81
CA ASP A 40 45.40 29.91 -25.52
C ASP A 40 44.44 30.31 -24.39
N ALA A 41 43.93 31.54 -24.42
CA ALA A 41 42.91 32.01 -23.48
C ALA A 41 41.59 31.24 -23.64
N ASP A 42 41.14 31.01 -24.88
CA ASP A 42 39.94 30.22 -25.16
C ASP A 42 40.10 28.76 -24.69
N ILE A 43 41.26 28.14 -24.93
CA ILE A 43 41.57 26.78 -24.47
C ILE A 43 41.54 26.71 -22.94
N ALA A 44 42.10 27.71 -22.25
CA ALA A 44 42.06 27.78 -20.80
C ALA A 44 40.61 27.88 -20.27
N LEU A 45 39.76 28.68 -20.93
CA LEU A 45 38.35 28.79 -20.59
C LEU A 45 37.60 27.47 -20.80
N VAL A 46 37.79 26.81 -21.95
CA VAL A 46 37.17 25.51 -22.24
C VAL A 46 37.60 24.45 -21.22
N ARG A 47 38.88 24.42 -20.82
CA ARG A 47 39.36 23.50 -19.77
C ARG A 47 38.68 23.77 -18.43
N ALA A 48 38.51 25.03 -18.05
CA ALA A 48 37.82 25.40 -16.81
C ALA A 48 36.35 24.97 -16.83
N GLN A 49 35.65 25.22 -17.95
CA GLN A 49 34.27 24.78 -18.15
C GLN A 49 34.13 23.25 -18.14
N ALA A 50 35.04 22.52 -18.80
CA ALA A 50 35.05 21.06 -18.79
C ALA A 50 35.23 20.50 -17.37
N LYS A 51 36.12 21.10 -16.58
CA LYS A 51 36.29 20.74 -15.17
C LYS A 51 35.01 20.97 -14.37
N GLN A 52 34.40 22.14 -14.49
CA GLN A 52 33.13 22.45 -13.82
C GLN A 52 32.01 21.48 -14.23
N ALA A 53 31.89 21.18 -15.53
CA ALA A 53 30.92 20.22 -16.04
C ALA A 53 31.13 18.82 -15.45
N SER A 54 32.39 18.38 -15.32
CA SER A 54 32.71 17.08 -14.70
C SER A 54 32.32 17.02 -13.21
N GLU A 55 32.53 18.12 -12.47
CA GLU A 55 32.14 18.21 -11.05
C GLU A 55 30.61 18.20 -10.88
N VAL A 56 29.89 18.92 -11.74
CA VAL A 56 28.42 18.92 -11.77
C VAL A 56 27.89 17.54 -12.13
N ALA A 57 28.47 16.87 -13.13
CA ALA A 57 28.08 15.52 -13.51
C ALA A 57 28.29 14.52 -12.35
N GLY A 58 29.39 14.64 -11.60
CA GLY A 58 29.64 13.83 -10.41
C GLY A 58 28.59 14.04 -9.31
N LYS A 59 28.25 15.30 -9.00
CA LYS A 59 27.19 15.63 -8.02
C LYS A 59 25.83 15.09 -8.46
N LEU A 60 25.50 15.23 -9.74
CA LEU A 60 24.25 14.72 -10.30
C LEU A 60 24.18 13.19 -10.24
N ALA A 61 25.29 12.50 -10.53
CA ALA A 61 25.37 11.04 -10.44
C ALA A 61 25.13 10.55 -9.00
N ALA A 62 25.73 11.23 -8.00
CA ALA A 62 25.51 10.92 -6.59
C ALA A 62 24.06 11.16 -6.16
N ALA A 63 23.47 12.31 -6.54
CA ALA A 63 22.07 12.61 -6.26
C ALA A 63 21.13 11.57 -6.91
N ARG A 64 21.40 11.17 -8.16
CA ARG A 64 20.64 10.13 -8.86
C ARG A 64 20.77 8.77 -8.19
N ALA A 65 21.94 8.44 -7.63
CA ALA A 65 22.13 7.21 -6.85
C ALA A 65 21.28 7.22 -5.58
N GLN A 66 21.26 8.34 -4.84
CA GLN A 66 20.43 8.48 -3.64
C GLN A 66 18.94 8.31 -3.94
N VAL A 67 18.43 8.99 -4.98
CA VAL A 67 17.01 8.88 -5.37
C VAL A 67 16.63 7.42 -5.71
N ARG A 68 17.53 6.65 -6.34
CA ARG A 68 17.26 5.22 -6.61
C ARG A 68 17.15 4.40 -5.35
N VAL A 69 18.00 4.66 -4.35
CA VAL A 69 17.94 3.99 -3.04
C VAL A 69 16.61 4.31 -2.35
N ASP A 70 16.26 5.59 -2.28
CA ASP A 70 15.02 6.04 -1.66
C ASP A 70 13.79 5.41 -2.35
N MET A 71 13.79 5.36 -3.69
CA MET A 71 12.71 4.76 -4.46
C MET A 71 12.57 3.26 -4.20
N ALA A 72 13.70 2.53 -4.12
CA ALA A 72 13.69 1.10 -3.79
C ALA A 72 13.15 0.85 -2.37
N GLU A 73 13.52 1.68 -1.40
CA GLU A 73 12.98 1.60 -0.03
C GLU A 73 11.46 1.84 0.00
N LYS A 74 10.98 2.86 -0.72
CA LYS A 74 9.53 3.13 -0.84
C LYS A 74 8.79 1.98 -1.49
N GLN A 75 9.35 1.40 -2.56
CA GLN A 75 8.74 0.25 -3.24
C GLN A 75 8.66 -0.96 -2.32
N SER A 76 9.71 -1.24 -1.54
CA SER A 76 9.68 -2.30 -0.52
C SER A 76 8.61 -2.06 0.53
N ARG A 77 8.44 -0.82 0.99
CA ARG A 77 7.40 -0.48 1.97
C ARG A 77 5.99 -0.61 1.41
N ILE A 78 5.77 -0.25 0.15
CA ILE A 78 4.49 -0.44 -0.53
C ILE A 78 4.17 -1.93 -0.60
N ALA A 79 5.11 -2.76 -1.05
CA ALA A 79 4.92 -4.21 -1.11
C ALA A 79 4.57 -4.82 0.26
N THR A 80 5.23 -4.37 1.35
CA THR A 80 4.86 -4.80 2.71
C THR A 80 3.44 -4.40 3.07
N LEU A 81 3.04 -3.16 2.78
CA LEU A 81 1.68 -2.67 3.06
C LEU A 81 0.62 -3.42 2.25
N ASP A 82 0.90 -3.79 1.00
CA ASP A 82 -0.03 -4.58 0.18
C ASP A 82 -0.29 -5.96 0.79
N VAL A 83 0.74 -6.61 1.32
CA VAL A 83 0.61 -7.89 2.05
C VAL A 83 -0.21 -7.70 3.33
N GLU A 84 0.03 -6.63 4.09
CA GLU A 84 -0.76 -6.31 5.28
C GLU A 84 -2.24 -6.05 4.93
N CYS A 85 -2.52 -5.31 3.86
CA CYS A 85 -3.87 -5.06 3.36
C CYS A 85 -4.57 -6.35 2.94
N ALA A 86 -3.88 -7.24 2.23
CA ALA A 86 -4.42 -8.56 1.85
C ALA A 86 -4.75 -9.41 3.08
N THR A 87 -3.86 -9.43 4.07
CA THR A 87 -4.05 -10.15 5.34
C THR A 87 -5.24 -9.59 6.12
N LEU A 88 -5.37 -8.26 6.18
CA LEU A 88 -6.47 -7.60 6.86
C LEU A 88 -7.81 -7.90 6.18
N LYS A 89 -7.84 -7.88 4.84
CA LYS A 89 -9.01 -8.24 4.04
C LYS A 89 -9.46 -9.68 4.34
N GLN A 90 -8.52 -10.63 4.31
CA GLN A 90 -8.80 -12.03 4.64
C GLN A 90 -9.35 -12.19 6.06
N THR A 91 -8.76 -11.48 7.03
CA THR A 91 -9.23 -11.51 8.43
C THR A 91 -10.66 -10.98 8.56
N LEU A 92 -10.99 -9.90 7.83
CA LEU A 92 -12.31 -9.31 7.81
C LEU A 92 -13.36 -10.26 7.19
N GLU A 93 -13.02 -10.94 6.10
CA GLU A 93 -13.86 -11.97 5.49
C GLU A 93 -14.15 -13.11 6.48
N PHE A 94 -13.13 -13.57 7.22
CA PHE A 94 -13.29 -14.61 8.24
C PHE A 94 -14.24 -14.19 9.37
N LEU A 95 -14.08 -12.96 9.87
CA LEU A 95 -14.95 -12.40 10.90
C LEU A 95 -16.39 -12.28 10.41
N HIS A 96 -16.62 -11.83 9.18
CA HIS A 96 -17.96 -11.78 8.60
C HIS A 96 -18.59 -13.18 8.52
N GLN A 97 -17.82 -14.19 8.13
CA GLN A 97 -18.30 -15.57 8.07
C GLN A 97 -18.65 -16.11 9.47
N GLU A 98 -17.83 -15.83 10.47
CA GLU A 98 -18.09 -16.22 11.86
C GLU A 98 -19.34 -15.53 12.42
N ILE A 99 -19.52 -14.24 12.16
CA ILE A 99 -20.72 -13.49 12.55
C ILE A 99 -21.97 -14.10 11.89
N ALA A 100 -21.92 -14.42 10.59
CA ALA A 100 -23.05 -15.02 9.89
C ALA A 100 -23.40 -16.40 10.47
N SER A 101 -22.39 -17.23 10.71
CA SER A 101 -22.54 -18.58 11.30
C SER A 101 -23.12 -18.53 12.72
N THR A 102 -22.56 -17.70 13.59
CA THR A 102 -23.02 -17.54 14.97
C THR A 102 -24.44 -16.96 15.03
N SER A 103 -24.77 -16.00 14.17
CA SER A 103 -26.13 -15.44 14.03
C SER A 103 -27.15 -16.51 13.61
N ALA A 104 -26.81 -17.34 12.62
CA ALA A 104 -27.67 -18.44 12.19
C ALA A 104 -27.94 -19.45 13.32
N ASN A 105 -26.90 -19.87 14.04
CA ASN A 105 -27.02 -20.78 15.19
C ASN A 105 -27.92 -20.19 16.29
N LEU A 106 -27.75 -18.89 16.57
CA LEU A 106 -28.52 -18.21 17.60
C LEU A 106 -30.00 -18.07 17.22
N ASN A 107 -30.29 -17.83 15.94
CA ASN A 107 -31.66 -17.81 15.43
C ASN A 107 -32.32 -19.20 15.49
N GLU A 108 -31.59 -20.27 15.17
CA GLU A 108 -32.07 -21.64 15.31
C GLU A 108 -32.41 -21.98 16.77
N LYS A 109 -31.51 -21.63 17.71
CA LYS A 109 -31.77 -21.79 19.16
C LYS A 109 -32.99 -20.99 19.61
N ARG A 110 -33.11 -19.73 19.18
CA ARG A 110 -34.30 -18.89 19.49
C ARG A 110 -35.59 -19.53 18.97
N LEU A 111 -35.57 -20.08 17.76
CA LEU A 111 -36.72 -20.78 17.18
C LEU A 111 -37.10 -22.02 17.99
N PHE A 112 -36.10 -22.83 18.38
CA PHE A 112 -36.30 -24.01 19.22
C PHE A 112 -36.94 -23.67 20.57
N TYR A 113 -36.41 -22.66 21.27
CA TYR A 113 -36.97 -22.24 22.56
C TYR A 113 -38.38 -21.67 22.41
N ARG A 114 -38.65 -20.86 21.39
CA ARG A 114 -40.00 -20.35 21.10
C ARG A 114 -40.99 -21.50 20.93
N LYS A 115 -40.67 -22.49 20.08
CA LYS A 115 -41.52 -23.66 19.85
C LYS A 115 -41.75 -24.48 21.12
N THR A 116 -40.73 -24.60 21.96
CA THR A 116 -40.82 -25.31 23.25
C THR A 116 -41.75 -24.57 24.21
N THR A 117 -41.61 -23.24 24.33
CA THR A 117 -42.47 -22.41 25.17
C THR A 117 -43.92 -22.47 24.69
N GLU A 118 -44.18 -22.30 23.39
CA GLU A 118 -45.53 -22.43 22.80
C GLU A 118 -46.16 -23.79 23.14
N THR A 119 -45.40 -24.88 23.01
CA THR A 119 -45.85 -26.23 23.36
C THR A 119 -46.20 -26.35 24.85
N MET A 120 -45.38 -25.80 25.74
CA MET A 120 -45.65 -25.81 27.18
C MET A 120 -46.87 -24.95 27.54
N THR A 121 -47.04 -23.78 26.90
CA THR A 121 -48.20 -22.91 27.09
C THR A 121 -49.50 -23.61 26.68
N VAL A 122 -49.53 -24.30 25.54
CA VAL A 122 -50.69 -25.09 25.10
C VAL A 122 -51.01 -26.19 26.11
N LYS A 123 -50.02 -26.99 26.54
CA LYS A 123 -50.24 -28.04 27.55
C LYS A 123 -50.78 -27.50 28.88
N LEU A 124 -50.32 -26.31 29.30
CA LEU A 124 -50.76 -25.67 30.52
C LEU A 124 -52.20 -25.12 30.39
N GLN A 125 -52.53 -24.54 29.24
CA GLN A 125 -53.88 -24.11 28.90
C GLN A 125 -54.86 -25.30 28.91
N GLU A 126 -54.50 -26.42 28.29
CA GLU A 126 -55.29 -27.67 28.29
C GLU A 126 -55.53 -28.18 29.71
N GLN A 127 -54.51 -28.18 30.57
CA GLN A 127 -54.65 -28.56 31.98
C GLN A 127 -55.60 -27.63 32.74
N GLN A 128 -55.54 -26.33 32.47
CA GLN A 128 -56.38 -25.33 33.11
C GLN A 128 -57.84 -25.43 32.67
N GLU A 129 -58.08 -25.71 31.39
CA GLU A 129 -59.41 -26.00 30.84
C GLU A 129 -60.00 -27.30 31.41
N TRP A 130 -59.17 -28.34 31.54
CA TRP A 130 -59.57 -29.60 32.19
C TRP A 130 -59.98 -29.39 33.66
N LEU A 131 -59.21 -28.62 34.43
CA LEU A 131 -59.55 -28.22 35.80
C LEU A 131 -60.83 -27.39 35.87
N GLY A 132 -61.00 -26.44 34.96
CA GLY A 132 -62.23 -25.64 34.84
C GLY A 132 -63.46 -26.52 34.56
N SER A 133 -63.34 -27.49 33.65
CA SER A 133 -64.39 -28.47 33.35
C SER A 133 -64.77 -29.31 34.58
N LEU A 134 -63.78 -29.78 35.36
CA LEU A 134 -64.02 -30.54 36.59
C LEU A 134 -64.76 -29.70 37.64
N LYS A 135 -64.38 -28.42 37.80
CA LYS A 135 -65.03 -27.49 38.71
C LYS A 135 -66.50 -27.25 38.34
N ASN A 136 -66.79 -27.06 37.05
CA ASN A 136 -68.15 -26.85 36.54
C ASN A 136 -69.04 -28.10 36.68
N LYS A 137 -68.47 -29.31 36.58
CA LYS A 137 -69.19 -30.57 36.84
C LYS A 137 -69.52 -30.75 38.33
N SER A 138 -68.67 -30.27 39.23
CA SER A 138 -68.89 -30.35 40.68
C SER A 138 -69.94 -29.35 41.21
N THR A 139 -70.27 -28.29 40.46
CA THR A 139 -71.28 -27.28 40.86
C THR A 139 -72.72 -27.63 40.45
N THR A 140 -72.96 -28.79 39.83
CA THR A 140 -74.30 -29.29 39.45
C THR A 140 -74.87 -30.30 40.46
N ILE A 141 -74.27 -30.45 41.64
CA ILE A 141 -74.85 -31.20 42.76
C ILE A 141 -75.19 -30.23 43.89
N LYS A 142 -76.49 -30.12 44.20
CA LYS A 142 -77.05 -29.35 45.32
C LYS A 142 -76.30 -29.66 46.64
N PRO A 143 -76.11 -28.67 47.53
CA PRO A 143 -75.48 -28.91 48.81
C PRO A 143 -76.47 -29.64 49.74
N HIS A 144 -76.14 -30.88 50.13
CA HIS A 144 -76.76 -31.52 51.29
C HIS A 144 -75.86 -31.27 52.50
N VAL A 145 -76.35 -30.46 53.42
CA VAL A 145 -75.80 -30.27 54.76
C VAL A 145 -75.98 -31.58 55.54
N THR A 146 -74.91 -32.12 56.11
CA THR A 146 -75.01 -32.94 57.32
C THR A 146 -73.72 -32.86 58.12
N THR A 147 -73.82 -32.20 59.26
CA THR A 147 -72.91 -32.27 60.40
C THR A 147 -72.67 -33.72 60.81
N SER A 148 -71.41 -34.08 61.10
CA SER A 148 -71.14 -35.19 62.03
C SER A 148 -69.70 -35.14 62.57
N GLN A 149 -69.58 -35.10 63.90
CA GLN A 149 -68.34 -35.26 64.65
C GLN A 149 -67.88 -36.72 64.63
N SER A 150 -66.56 -37.00 64.59
CA SER A 150 -65.99 -38.16 65.31
C SER A 150 -64.45 -38.16 65.41
N LYS A 151 -63.97 -38.04 66.65
CA LYS A 151 -62.93 -38.83 67.35
C LYS A 151 -61.49 -38.96 66.82
N ARG A 152 -60.57 -38.58 67.73
CA ARG A 152 -59.11 -38.85 67.82
C ARG A 152 -58.71 -40.32 67.60
N THR A 153 -57.48 -40.53 67.12
CA THR A 153 -56.44 -41.34 67.80
C THR A 153 -55.02 -40.90 67.39
N SER A 154 -54.13 -40.77 68.38
CA SER A 154 -52.67 -40.73 68.22
C SER A 154 -52.11 -42.15 68.00
N ILE A 155 -50.94 -42.28 67.37
CA ILE A 155 -49.75 -43.08 67.78
C ILE A 155 -48.69 -43.05 66.66
N GLU A 156 -47.55 -42.43 66.98
CA GLU A 156 -46.14 -42.80 66.78
C GLU A 156 -45.68 -43.78 65.67
N GLY A 157 -44.60 -43.40 64.96
CA GLY A 157 -43.81 -44.26 64.07
C GLY A 157 -42.54 -43.56 63.58
N GLU A 158 -41.40 -44.20 63.78
CA GLU A 158 -40.02 -43.70 63.83
C GLU A 158 -39.18 -44.08 62.58
N ARG A 159 -38.28 -43.17 62.14
CA ARG A 159 -37.06 -43.31 61.27
C ARG A 159 -37.25 -44.01 59.89
N ASP A 160 -36.54 -43.71 58.80
CA ASP A 160 -35.13 -43.43 58.57
C ASP A 160 -34.90 -43.07 57.08
N GLY A 161 -33.75 -42.48 56.74
CA GLY A 161 -33.10 -42.77 55.44
C GLY A 161 -33.24 -41.80 54.25
N THR A 162 -32.19 -40.98 54.09
CA THR A 162 -31.53 -40.65 52.81
C THR A 162 -32.03 -39.44 52.01
N PHE A 163 -31.55 -38.26 52.40
CA PHE A 163 -31.32 -37.15 51.46
C PHE A 163 -30.03 -37.42 50.68
N ASN A 164 -30.15 -37.74 49.39
CA ASN A 164 -29.02 -37.69 48.47
C ASN A 164 -28.70 -36.23 48.16
N SER A 165 -27.97 -35.58 49.06
CA SER A 165 -27.20 -34.37 48.77
C SER A 165 -25.81 -34.79 48.37
N GLU A 166 -25.66 -35.29 47.13
CA GLU A 166 -24.33 -35.54 46.56
C GLU A 166 -24.22 -34.89 45.19
N GLY A 167 -23.52 -33.76 45.20
CA GLY A 167 -23.30 -32.91 44.04
C GLY A 167 -22.45 -31.70 44.40
N SER A 168 -21.37 -31.93 45.15
CA SER A 168 -20.17 -31.08 45.34
C SER A 168 -20.31 -29.59 44.96
N LEU A 169 -20.58 -28.74 45.95
CA LEU A 169 -20.54 -27.29 45.83
C LEU A 169 -19.14 -26.70 46.12
N ASP A 170 -18.07 -27.49 45.98
CA ASP A 170 -16.69 -27.07 46.30
C ASP A 170 -15.85 -26.66 45.08
N LYS A 171 -16.46 -26.54 43.89
CA LYS A 171 -15.74 -26.12 42.66
C LYS A 171 -16.24 -24.85 41.99
N LEU A 172 -17.07 -24.04 42.65
CA LEU A 172 -17.60 -22.80 42.06
C LEU A 172 -17.12 -21.50 42.71
N GLY A 173 -16.34 -21.56 43.79
CA GLY A 173 -15.86 -20.35 44.50
C GLY A 173 -14.69 -19.61 43.83
N ASN A 174 -13.80 -20.33 43.13
CA ASN A 174 -12.51 -19.74 42.68
C ASN A 174 -12.47 -19.37 41.18
N ASN A 175 -13.45 -19.81 40.37
CA ASN A 175 -13.44 -19.58 38.92
C ASN A 175 -14.18 -18.30 38.51
N VAL A 176 -15.21 -17.89 39.28
CA VAL A 176 -15.98 -16.67 38.98
C VAL A 176 -15.21 -15.40 39.35
N GLY A 177 -14.51 -15.40 40.48
CA GLY A 177 -13.68 -14.26 40.91
C GLY A 177 -12.50 -13.98 39.97
N ASN A 178 -11.84 -15.03 39.47
CA ASN A 178 -10.72 -14.89 38.53
C ASN A 178 -11.19 -14.37 37.16
N LYS A 179 -12.31 -14.90 36.64
CA LYS A 179 -12.91 -14.42 35.39
C LYS A 179 -13.40 -12.98 35.48
N HIS A 180 -13.97 -12.58 36.61
CA HIS A 180 -14.42 -11.20 36.80
C HIS A 180 -13.24 -10.21 36.84
N LYS A 181 -12.15 -10.60 37.50
CA LYS A 181 -10.91 -9.81 37.54
C LYS A 181 -10.29 -9.67 36.15
N GLU A 182 -10.22 -10.76 35.37
CA GLU A 182 -9.73 -10.76 33.99
C GLU A 182 -10.58 -9.88 33.05
N LEU A 183 -11.92 -9.96 33.17
CA LEU A 183 -12.83 -9.10 32.41
C LEU A 183 -12.66 -7.63 32.75
N TYR A 184 -12.43 -7.30 34.03
CA TYR A 184 -12.17 -5.94 34.46
C TYR A 184 -10.85 -5.39 33.90
N THR A 185 -9.78 -6.20 33.91
CA THR A 185 -8.49 -5.80 33.31
C THR A 185 -8.59 -5.61 31.79
N ARG A 186 -9.38 -6.46 31.11
CA ARG A 186 -9.67 -6.29 29.67
C ARG A 186 -10.48 -5.04 29.39
N LEU A 187 -11.43 -4.69 30.25
CA LEU A 187 -12.24 -3.48 30.13
C LEU A 187 -11.39 -2.23 30.30
N GLU A 188 -10.53 -2.16 31.33
CA GLU A 188 -9.58 -1.06 31.52
C GLU A 188 -8.61 -0.94 30.34
N SER A 189 -8.08 -2.07 29.86
CA SER A 189 -7.21 -2.09 28.67
C SER A 189 -7.94 -1.57 27.41
N ALA A 190 -9.21 -1.93 27.23
CA ALA A 190 -10.03 -1.45 26.12
C ALA A 190 -10.32 0.05 26.24
N GLN A 191 -10.61 0.55 27.44
CA GLN A 191 -10.79 1.99 27.68
C GLN A 191 -9.52 2.78 27.36
N LEU A 192 -8.36 2.31 27.79
CA LEU A 192 -7.07 2.95 27.47
C LEU A 192 -6.79 2.97 25.96
N LYS A 193 -7.12 1.89 25.24
CA LYS A 193 -7.00 1.85 23.77
C LYS A 193 -7.95 2.82 23.08
N ILE A 194 -9.17 2.98 23.59
CA ILE A 194 -10.13 3.96 23.05
C ILE A 194 -9.62 5.39 23.27
N GLU A 195 -9.06 5.68 24.44
CA GLU A 195 -8.47 7.00 24.73
C GLU A 195 -7.27 7.30 23.81
N ASP A 196 -6.39 6.32 23.60
CA ASP A 196 -5.29 6.42 22.64
C ASP A 196 -5.80 6.69 21.22
N ILE A 197 -6.82 5.98 20.76
CA ILE A 197 -7.46 6.20 19.45
C ILE A 197 -8.05 7.61 19.36
N ASN A 198 -8.72 8.10 20.40
CA ASN A 198 -9.28 9.45 20.43
C ASN A 198 -8.19 10.53 20.38
N SER A 199 -7.05 10.30 21.06
CA SER A 199 -5.90 11.20 21.00
C SER A 199 -5.32 11.26 19.57
N LYS A 200 -5.12 10.10 18.93
CA LYS A 200 -4.62 9.99 17.55
C LYS A 200 -5.57 10.63 16.55
N LYS A 201 -6.88 10.43 16.72
CA LYS A 201 -7.92 11.07 15.90
C LYS A 201 -7.83 12.59 16.00
N SER A 202 -7.62 13.14 17.20
CA SER A 202 -7.48 14.58 17.41
C SER A 202 -6.22 15.13 16.74
N THR A 203 -5.10 14.40 16.82
CA THR A 203 -3.85 14.74 16.11
C THR A 203 -4.05 14.76 14.60
N LEU A 204 -4.65 13.71 14.03
CA LEU A 204 -4.96 13.63 12.59
C LEU A 204 -5.86 14.78 12.12
N LEU A 205 -6.89 15.13 12.90
CA LEU A 205 -7.75 16.28 12.57
C LEU A 205 -6.97 17.60 12.55
N SER A 206 -6.01 17.78 13.46
CA SER A 206 -5.11 18.94 13.46
C SER A 206 -4.22 18.97 12.21
N GLU A 207 -3.64 17.83 11.83
CA GLU A 207 -2.81 17.70 10.63
C GLU A 207 -3.61 17.97 9.35
N ILE A 208 -4.83 17.41 9.23
CA ILE A 208 -5.74 17.66 8.10
C ILE A 208 -6.03 19.17 7.99
N SER A 209 -6.25 19.85 9.11
CA SER A 209 -6.48 21.30 9.12
C SER A 209 -5.26 22.07 8.61
N LYS A 210 -4.06 21.71 9.05
CA LYS A 210 -2.80 22.31 8.60
C LYS A 210 -2.58 22.10 7.09
N VAL A 211 -2.76 20.87 6.61
CA VAL A 211 -2.62 20.55 5.18
C VAL A 211 -3.63 21.35 4.35
N LYS A 212 -4.88 21.45 4.80
CA LYS A 212 -5.90 22.26 4.13
C LYS A 212 -5.52 23.73 4.07
N GLN A 213 -4.92 24.27 5.13
CA GLN A 213 -4.42 25.64 5.15
C GLN A 213 -3.27 25.85 4.15
N SER A 214 -2.28 24.96 4.14
CA SER A 214 -1.15 25.00 3.20
C SER A 214 -1.61 24.88 1.74
N LEU A 215 -2.52 23.95 1.44
CA LEU A 215 -3.13 23.81 0.12
C LEU A 215 -3.81 25.11 -0.34
N ASN A 216 -4.54 25.76 0.56
CA ASN A 216 -5.22 27.01 0.24
C ASN A 216 -4.22 28.16 0.03
N GLN A 217 -3.11 28.19 0.76
CA GLN A 217 -2.01 29.13 0.53
C GLN A 217 -1.37 28.92 -0.83
N GLU A 218 -1.02 27.69 -1.20
CA GLU A 218 -0.46 27.36 -2.51
C GLU A 218 -1.44 27.69 -3.64
N LYS A 219 -2.73 27.40 -3.46
CA LYS A 219 -3.76 27.76 -4.43
C LYS A 219 -3.85 29.27 -4.67
N ASN A 220 -3.69 30.07 -3.61
CA ASN A 220 -3.67 31.53 -3.70
C ASN A 220 -2.38 32.05 -4.36
N ILE A 221 -1.24 31.38 -4.15
CA ILE A 221 0.01 31.70 -4.85
C ILE A 221 -0.14 31.34 -6.34
N PHE A 222 -0.71 30.17 -6.63
CA PHE A 222 -0.95 29.70 -7.98
C PHE A 222 -1.87 30.67 -8.75
N SER A 223 -2.96 31.12 -8.12
CA SER A 223 -3.88 32.10 -8.72
C SER A 223 -3.27 33.49 -8.91
N GLY A 224 -2.16 33.80 -8.23
CA GLY A 224 -1.40 35.03 -8.40
C GLY A 224 -0.51 35.06 -9.65
N PHE A 225 -0.27 33.92 -10.31
CA PHE A 225 0.48 33.90 -11.58
C PHE A 225 -0.36 34.39 -12.77
N PRO A 226 0.27 35.00 -13.78
CA PRO A 226 -0.40 35.32 -15.04
C PRO A 226 -1.08 34.09 -15.67
N ALA A 227 -2.30 34.26 -16.17
CA ALA A 227 -3.14 33.18 -16.73
C ALA A 227 -2.45 32.37 -17.84
N VAL A 228 -1.54 33.01 -18.60
CA VAL A 228 -0.73 32.36 -19.64
C VAL A 228 0.21 31.29 -19.06
N LEU A 229 0.83 31.56 -17.91
CA LEU A 229 1.74 30.60 -17.24
C LEU A 229 0.97 29.46 -16.58
N GLN A 230 -0.21 29.74 -16.00
CA GLN A 230 -1.09 28.71 -15.43
C GLN A 230 -1.55 27.71 -16.51
N GLN A 231 -1.98 28.20 -17.68
CA GLN A 231 -2.39 27.34 -18.80
C GLN A 231 -1.22 26.59 -19.44
N MET A 232 -0.07 27.24 -19.60
CA MET A 232 1.11 26.62 -20.21
C MET A 232 1.61 25.43 -19.37
N ALA A 233 1.65 25.55 -18.05
CA ALA A 233 2.06 24.46 -17.15
C ALA A 233 1.11 23.25 -17.22
N MET A 234 -0.21 23.47 -17.21
CA MET A 234 -1.18 22.38 -17.30
C MET A 234 -1.18 21.71 -18.69
N LYS A 235 -1.00 22.49 -19.76
CA LYS A 235 -0.93 21.97 -21.12
C LYS A 235 0.35 21.15 -21.34
N SER A 236 1.51 21.68 -20.92
CA SER A 236 2.80 20.98 -21.01
C SER A 236 2.76 19.63 -20.28
N LEU A 237 2.23 19.61 -19.05
CA LEU A 237 2.10 18.39 -18.27
C LEU A 237 1.13 17.38 -18.93
N GLY A 238 0.03 17.87 -19.52
CA GLY A 238 -0.91 17.03 -20.25
C GLY A 238 -0.31 16.42 -21.53
N ASP A 239 0.54 17.16 -22.22
CA ASP A 239 1.22 16.70 -23.44
C ASP A 239 2.32 15.67 -23.09
N GLU A 240 3.09 15.87 -22.00
CA GLU A 240 4.05 14.88 -21.48
C GLU A 240 3.37 13.59 -21.04
N TYR A 241 2.22 13.67 -20.36
CA TYR A 241 1.46 12.49 -19.95
C TYR A 241 0.97 11.66 -21.15
N LYS A 242 0.59 12.32 -22.26
CA LYS A 242 0.21 11.64 -23.51
C LYS A 242 1.41 10.98 -24.20
N ALA A 243 2.56 11.66 -24.22
CA ALA A 243 3.79 11.08 -24.76
C ALA A 243 4.17 9.80 -23.99
N LEU A 244 4.11 9.85 -22.66
CA LEU A 244 4.42 8.70 -21.80
C LEU A 244 3.45 7.52 -22.01
N GLN A 245 2.17 7.80 -22.26
CA GLN A 245 1.21 6.75 -22.63
C GLN A 245 1.52 6.12 -24.00
N GLY A 246 1.99 6.92 -24.96
CA GLY A 246 2.45 6.43 -26.26
C GLY A 246 3.67 5.51 -26.13
N ASP A 247 4.66 5.92 -25.33
CA ASP A 247 5.85 5.11 -25.06
C ASP A 247 5.47 3.78 -24.39
N LYS A 248 4.56 3.81 -23.42
CA LYS A 248 4.04 2.60 -22.77
C LYS A 248 3.38 1.65 -23.76
N ALA A 249 2.59 2.17 -24.71
CA ALA A 249 1.97 1.33 -25.74
C ALA A 249 3.03 0.70 -26.65
N GLY A 250 4.05 1.48 -27.07
CA GLY A 250 5.17 0.97 -27.87
C GLY A 250 6.00 -0.09 -27.15
N GLU A 251 6.23 0.06 -25.84
CA GLU A 251 6.90 -0.97 -25.03
C GLU A 251 6.09 -2.26 -24.97
N ILE A 252 4.76 -2.17 -24.79
CA ILE A 252 3.87 -3.35 -24.77
C ILE A 252 3.90 -4.08 -26.12
N GLU A 253 3.84 -3.34 -27.24
CA GLU A 253 3.94 -3.91 -28.59
C GLU A 253 5.30 -4.59 -28.83
N TYR A 254 6.39 -3.98 -28.35
CA TYR A 254 7.73 -4.56 -28.43
C TYR A 254 7.82 -5.87 -27.63
N PHE A 255 7.31 -5.90 -26.39
CA PHE A 255 7.29 -7.12 -25.59
C PHE A 255 6.45 -8.23 -26.24
N HIS A 256 5.29 -7.89 -26.79
CA HIS A 256 4.44 -8.84 -27.51
C HIS A 256 5.15 -9.42 -28.75
N SER A 257 5.84 -8.58 -29.53
CA SER A 257 6.63 -9.04 -30.68
C SER A 257 7.79 -9.96 -30.27
N LEU A 258 8.43 -9.67 -29.13
CA LEU A 258 9.49 -10.50 -28.59
C LEU A 258 8.96 -11.87 -28.15
N GLU A 259 7.81 -11.90 -27.50
CA GLU A 259 7.12 -13.14 -27.09
C GLU A 259 6.68 -13.98 -28.30
N GLU A 260 6.18 -13.35 -29.36
CA GLU A 260 5.85 -14.02 -30.62
C GLU A 260 7.10 -14.61 -31.29
N THR A 261 8.22 -13.89 -31.27
CA THR A 261 9.51 -14.36 -31.79
C THR A 261 10.01 -15.57 -30.99
N ILE A 262 9.98 -15.48 -29.65
CA ILE A 262 10.38 -16.58 -28.75
C ILE A 262 9.49 -17.80 -28.97
N SER A 263 8.17 -17.61 -29.10
CA SER A 263 7.21 -18.68 -29.36
C SER A 263 7.45 -19.35 -30.71
N GLY A 264 7.74 -18.55 -31.74
CA GLY A 264 8.17 -19.04 -33.06
C GLY A 264 9.43 -19.90 -32.97
N MET A 265 10.46 -19.44 -32.26
CA MET A 265 11.70 -20.20 -32.06
C MET A 265 11.47 -21.51 -31.28
N LYS A 266 10.55 -21.53 -30.30
CA LYS A 266 10.17 -22.74 -29.55
C LYS A 266 9.56 -23.82 -30.45
N GLY A 267 8.88 -23.43 -31.52
CA GLY A 267 8.33 -24.32 -32.55
C GLY A 267 9.37 -24.95 -33.48
N VAL A 268 10.56 -24.36 -33.62
CA VAL A 268 11.63 -24.83 -34.54
C VAL A 268 12.60 -25.77 -33.81
N SER A 269 12.08 -26.64 -32.94
CA SER A 269 12.87 -27.67 -32.24
C SER A 269 13.27 -28.81 -33.20
N GLU A 270 13.96 -28.50 -34.30
CA GLU A 270 14.59 -29.51 -35.14
C GLU A 270 15.89 -30.01 -34.47
N PRO A 271 16.07 -31.33 -34.31
CA PRO A 271 17.28 -31.87 -33.72
C PRO A 271 18.48 -31.54 -34.62
N ILE A 272 19.41 -30.75 -34.08
CA ILE A 272 20.67 -30.42 -34.75
C ILE A 272 21.53 -31.69 -34.73
N LYS A 273 21.58 -32.40 -35.86
CA LYS A 273 22.40 -33.61 -36.03
C LYS A 273 23.89 -33.26 -35.97
N CYS A 274 24.49 -33.41 -34.80
CA CYS A 274 25.93 -33.22 -34.62
C CYS A 274 26.69 -34.41 -35.25
N ARG A 275 27.76 -34.14 -36.01
CA ARG A 275 28.58 -35.15 -36.70
C ARG A 275 29.32 -36.13 -35.77
N ARG A 276 29.08 -36.07 -34.45
CA ARG A 276 29.65 -36.95 -33.41
C ARG A 276 28.64 -37.85 -32.69
N GLY A 277 27.39 -37.95 -33.17
CA GLY A 277 26.47 -39.01 -32.72
C GLY A 277 25.91 -38.86 -31.30
N LEU A 278 25.78 -37.64 -30.80
CA LEU A 278 24.98 -37.33 -29.62
C LEU A 278 23.93 -36.28 -30.02
N ASP A 279 22.67 -36.69 -29.97
CA ASP A 279 21.51 -35.82 -30.19
C ASP A 279 21.12 -35.23 -28.82
N ASP A 280 21.55 -34.00 -28.54
CA ASP A 280 21.13 -33.28 -27.34
C ASP A 280 19.88 -32.46 -27.65
N LYS A 281 18.79 -32.77 -26.94
CA LYS A 281 17.52 -32.02 -27.00
C LYS A 281 17.70 -30.74 -26.18
N VAL A 282 17.89 -29.60 -26.85
CA VAL A 282 17.94 -28.29 -26.19
C VAL A 282 16.52 -27.87 -25.82
N GLU A 283 16.11 -28.16 -24.59
CA GLU A 283 14.88 -27.61 -24.02
C GLU A 283 15.14 -26.19 -23.50
N LEU A 284 14.59 -25.19 -24.20
CA LEU A 284 14.51 -23.82 -23.70
C LEU A 284 13.43 -23.77 -22.60
N GLY A 285 13.88 -23.87 -21.35
CA GLY A 285 13.04 -23.76 -20.16
C GLY A 285 12.21 -22.49 -20.20
N GLY A 286 10.89 -22.64 -20.20
CA GLY A 286 9.94 -21.54 -20.06
C GLY A 286 9.69 -21.27 -18.60
N GLU A 287 10.41 -20.31 -18.02
CA GLU A 287 9.96 -19.64 -16.81
C GLU A 287 9.05 -18.49 -17.26
N ALA A 288 7.75 -18.62 -17.00
CA ALA A 288 6.79 -17.55 -17.22
C ALA A 288 7.18 -16.37 -16.32
N MET A 289 7.49 -15.22 -16.92
CA MET A 289 7.55 -13.96 -16.18
C MET A 289 6.11 -13.54 -15.89
N ASP A 290 5.64 -13.85 -14.67
CA ASP A 290 4.44 -13.24 -14.11
C ASP A 290 4.70 -11.74 -13.94
N LEU A 291 4.09 -10.94 -14.82
CA LEU A 291 4.02 -9.49 -14.67
C LEU A 291 2.82 -9.15 -13.78
N SER A 292 3.07 -9.07 -12.46
CA SER A 292 2.21 -8.33 -11.51
C SER A 292 2.64 -6.88 -11.39
#